data_AF-A0A3C0KZU9-F1
#
_entry.id   AF-A0A3C0KZU9-F1
#
_cell.length_a   1.000
_cell.length_b   1.000
_cell.length_c   1.000
_cell.angle_alpha   90.00
_cell.angle_beta   90.00
_cell.angle_gamma   90.00
#
_symmetry.space_group_name_H-M   'P 1'
#
loop_
_entity.id
_entity.type
_entity.pdbx_description
1 polymer ?
#
loop_
_entity_poly.entity_id
_entity_poly.type
_entity_poly.pdbx_seq_one_letter_code
_entity_poly.pdbx_strand_id
1 'polypeptide(L)'
;PGIIRTNIGDSGRNRPEALKNAAPVALTPQQEALRAQFAAVMAEGMQPSAVAETVFNGIRKNQLYIQTHDQFNERIMARAEDITQGTNPDPKIFQWLN
;
A
#
# COMPACT_ATOMS: atom_id res chain seq x y z
N PRO A 1 -0.63 -5.56 4.40
CA PRO A 1 0.19 -4.64 5.22
C PRO A 1 -0.09 -3.19 4.85
N GLY A 2 0.21 -2.24 5.75
CA GLY A 2 0.24 -0.81 5.43
C GLY A 2 1.52 -0.41 4.70
N ILE A 3 1.96 0.85 4.89
CA ILE A 3 3.20 1.36 4.30
C ILE A 3 4.40 0.80 5.06
N ILE A 4 5.22 0.00 4.36
CA ILE A 4 6.42 -0.64 4.91
C ILE A 4 7.64 -0.09 4.18
N ARG A 5 8.67 0.36 4.92
CA ARG A 5 9.92 0.88 4.37
C ARG A 5 10.70 -0.20 3.60
N THR A 6 10.36 -0.34 2.32
CA THR A 6 10.91 -1.33 1.38
C THR A 6 11.20 -0.66 0.05
N ASN A 7 11.89 -1.37 -0.84
CA ASN A 7 12.21 -0.87 -2.18
C ASN A 7 11.08 -1.16 -3.19
N ILE A 8 9.81 -1.24 -2.79
CA ILE A 8 8.69 -1.53 -3.72
C ILE A 8 8.48 -0.40 -4.74
N GLY A 9 8.81 0.85 -4.38
CA GLY A 9 8.78 2.00 -5.28
C GLY A 9 9.67 1.82 -6.52
N ASP A 10 10.77 1.08 -6.39
CA ASP A 10 11.71 0.77 -7.46
C ASP A 10 11.50 -0.62 -8.07
N SER A 11 10.30 -1.19 -7.92
CA SER A 11 9.97 -2.57 -8.36
C SER A 11 10.19 -2.83 -9.86
N GLY A 12 10.31 -1.78 -10.69
CA GLY A 12 10.68 -1.90 -12.09
C GLY A 12 11.97 -2.70 -12.33
N ARG A 13 12.92 -2.69 -11.37
CA ARG A 13 14.15 -3.50 -11.42
C ARG A 13 13.89 -5.01 -11.41
N ASN A 14 12.73 -5.46 -10.90
CA ASN A 14 12.34 -6.86 -10.80
C ASN A 14 11.52 -7.32 -12.02
N ARG A 15 11.22 -6.43 -12.97
CA ARG A 15 10.37 -6.77 -14.12
C ARG A 15 11.11 -7.75 -15.05
N PRO A 16 10.53 -8.92 -15.38
CA PRO A 16 11.13 -9.88 -16.30
C PRO A 16 11.42 -9.27 -17.68
N GLU A 17 12.46 -9.76 -18.36
CA GLU A 17 12.92 -9.19 -19.63
C GLU A 17 11.81 -9.15 -20.69
N ALA A 18 11.06 -10.25 -20.83
CA ALA A 18 9.98 -10.39 -21.79
C ALA A 18 8.79 -9.42 -21.55
N LEU A 19 8.73 -8.77 -20.38
CA LEU A 19 7.68 -7.83 -20.00
C LEU A 19 8.17 -6.38 -19.92
N LYS A 20 9.46 -6.13 -20.20
CA LYS A 20 9.98 -4.76 -20.26
C LYS A 20 9.30 -3.98 -21.39
N ASN A 21 9.02 -2.71 -21.13
CA ASN A 21 8.49 -1.84 -22.18
C ASN A 21 9.57 -1.66 -23.26
N ALA A 22 9.17 -1.67 -24.53
CA ALA A 22 10.10 -1.50 -25.65
C ALA A 22 10.86 -0.17 -25.60
N ALA A 23 10.26 0.87 -25.01
CA ALA A 23 10.90 2.14 -24.73
C ALA A 23 10.58 2.61 -23.31
N PRO A 24 11.49 3.36 -22.65
CA PRO A 24 11.18 4.04 -21.39
C PRO A 24 10.03 5.02 -21.60
N VAL A 25 9.05 5.01 -20.69
CA VAL A 25 8.00 6.02 -20.65
C VAL A 25 8.50 7.15 -19.77
N ALA A 26 8.75 8.32 -20.37
CA ALA A 26 9.07 9.53 -19.63
C ALA A 26 7.88 9.90 -18.74
N LEU A 27 8.16 10.25 -17.48
CA LEU A 27 7.14 10.75 -16.58
C LEU A 27 6.81 12.20 -16.90
N THR A 28 5.56 12.59 -16.68
CA THR A 28 5.21 14.02 -16.61
C THR A 28 5.74 14.62 -15.30
N PRO A 29 5.93 15.95 -15.22
CA PRO A 29 6.35 16.60 -13.97
C PRO A 29 5.45 16.26 -12.77
N GLN A 30 4.13 16.13 -13.00
CA GLN A 30 3.19 15.73 -11.95
C GLN A 30 3.43 14.29 -11.48
N GLN A 31 3.75 13.37 -12.39
CA GLN A 31 4.06 11.98 -12.05
C GLN A 31 5.39 11.87 -11.30
N GLU A 32 6.38 12.70 -11.63
CA GLU A 32 7.65 12.77 -10.88
C GLU A 32 7.41 13.26 -9.45
N ALA A 33 6.61 14.31 -9.28
CA ALA A 33 6.23 14.83 -7.96
C ALA A 33 5.50 13.78 -7.11
N LEU A 34 4.53 13.05 -7.70
CA LEU A 34 3.83 11.96 -7.02
C LEU A 34 4.78 10.82 -6.64
N ARG A 35 5.75 10.47 -7.49
CA ARG A 35 6.76 9.46 -7.19
C ARG A 35 7.64 9.90 -6.00
N ALA A 36 8.07 11.18 -5.98
CA ALA A 36 8.87 11.72 -4.88
C ALA A 36 8.07 11.74 -3.56
N GLN A 37 6.81 12.15 -3.60
CA GLN A 37 5.92 12.10 -2.43
C GLN A 37 5.75 10.67 -1.91
N PHE A 38 5.51 9.71 -2.81
CA PHE A 38 5.40 8.31 -2.43
C PHE A 38 6.70 7.77 -1.82
N ALA A 39 7.85 8.15 -2.37
CA ALA A 39 9.15 7.77 -1.81
C ALA A 39 9.35 8.33 -0.38
N ALA A 40 8.94 9.57 -0.12
CA ALA A 40 8.98 10.16 1.21
C ALA A 40 8.07 9.40 2.21
N VAL A 41 6.82 9.11 1.82
CA VAL A 41 5.88 8.32 2.63
C VAL A 41 6.43 6.91 2.92
N MET A 42 7.00 6.25 1.91
CA MET A 42 7.64 4.94 2.08
C MET A 42 8.86 5.00 3.01
N ALA A 43 9.63 6.09 2.95
CA ALA A 43 10.74 6.32 3.88
C ALA A 43 10.26 6.48 5.32
N GLU A 44 9.03 6.93 5.58
CA GLU A 44 8.44 6.98 6.92
C GLU A 44 7.73 5.68 7.35
N GLY A 45 7.63 4.71 6.44
CA GLY A 45 6.93 3.44 6.67
C GLY A 45 7.51 2.59 7.80
N MET A 46 6.69 1.66 8.30
CA MET A 46 7.08 0.65 9.28
C MET A 46 8.30 -0.14 8.80
N GLN A 47 9.24 -0.44 9.70
CA GLN A 47 10.42 -1.23 9.36
C GLN A 47 10.05 -2.67 9.03
N PRO A 48 10.72 -3.32 8.04
CA PRO A 48 10.47 -4.73 7.72
C PRO A 48 10.63 -5.69 8.91
N SER A 49 11.52 -5.39 9.86
CA SER A 49 11.70 -6.18 11.09
C SER A 49 10.47 -6.16 12.00
N ALA A 50 9.78 -5.02 12.12
CA ALA A 50 8.55 -4.91 12.89
C ALA A 50 7.38 -5.68 12.23
N VAL A 51 7.34 -5.69 10.89
CA VAL A 51 6.39 -6.55 10.15
C VAL A 51 6.68 -8.02 10.44
N ALA A 52 7.95 -8.42 10.42
CA ALA A 52 8.35 -9.79 10.74
C ALA A 52 7.85 -10.17 12.15
N GLU A 53 8.11 -9.34 13.16
CA GLU A 53 7.60 -9.59 14.52
C GLU A 53 6.07 -9.75 14.56
N THR A 54 5.34 -8.89 13.86
CA THR A 54 3.88 -8.97 13.76
C THR A 54 3.43 -10.30 13.17
N VAL A 55 4.09 -10.77 12.10
CA VAL A 55 3.80 -12.06 11.46
C VAL A 55 4.13 -13.24 12.38
N PHE A 56 5.31 -13.24 13.01
CA PHE A 56 5.70 -14.29 13.95
C PHE A 56 4.72 -14.40 15.13
N ASN A 57 4.22 -13.27 15.63
CA ASN A 57 3.21 -13.25 16.67
C ASN A 57 1.87 -13.84 16.19
N GLY A 58 1.44 -13.53 14.96
CA GLY A 58 0.25 -14.11 14.36
C GLY A 58 0.34 -15.63 14.19
N ILE A 59 1.49 -16.12 13.71
CA ILE A 59 1.76 -17.56 13.56
C ILE A 59 1.66 -18.27 14.92
N ARG A 60 2.36 -17.77 15.96
CA ARG A 60 2.34 -18.39 17.30
C ARG A 60 0.94 -18.43 17.92
N LYS A 61 0.12 -17.43 17.61
CA LYS A 61 -1.26 -17.32 18.10
C LYS A 61 -2.27 -18.04 17.21
N ASN A 62 -1.83 -18.71 16.13
CA ASN A 62 -2.68 -19.33 15.12
C ASN A 62 -3.76 -18.37 14.57
N GLN A 63 -3.37 -17.12 14.30
CA GLN A 63 -4.27 -16.09 13.80
C GLN A 63 -4.32 -16.12 12.26
N LEU A 64 -5.54 -16.15 11.71
CA LEU A 64 -5.75 -16.06 10.27
C LEU A 64 -5.47 -14.64 9.73
N TYR A 65 -5.93 -13.60 10.43
CA TYR A 65 -5.77 -12.21 10.01
C TYR A 65 -4.65 -11.52 10.79
N ILE A 66 -3.61 -11.07 10.07
CA ILE A 66 -2.45 -10.38 10.63
C ILE A 66 -2.45 -8.94 10.13
N GLN A 67 -2.84 -8.01 10.98
CA GLN A 67 -2.89 -6.58 10.65
C GLN A 67 -1.65 -5.86 11.15
N THR A 68 -0.91 -5.22 10.24
CA THR A 68 0.27 -4.41 10.59
C THR A 68 -0.06 -2.98 10.98
N HIS A 69 -1.22 -2.47 10.56
CA HIS A 69 -1.63 -1.08 10.71
C HIS A 69 -3.13 -1.06 10.92
N ASP A 70 -3.59 -0.44 11.99
CA ASP A 70 -5.00 -0.33 12.36
C ASP A 70 -5.67 0.94 11.82
N GLN A 71 -4.89 1.95 11.39
CA GLN A 71 -5.39 3.20 10.81
C GLN A 71 -6.34 3.02 9.61
N PHE A 72 -6.37 1.84 9.00
CA PHE A 72 -7.27 1.52 7.89
C PHE A 72 -8.62 0.94 8.34
N ASN A 73 -8.78 0.56 9.61
CA ASN A 73 -9.95 -0.14 10.12
C ASN A 73 -11.25 0.64 9.88
N GLU A 74 -11.26 1.94 10.16
CA GLU A 74 -12.46 2.78 9.93
C GLU A 74 -12.90 2.76 8.47
N ARG A 75 -11.96 2.83 7.52
CA ARG A 75 -12.25 2.74 6.08
C ARG A 75 -12.71 1.36 5.66
N ILE A 76 -12.12 0.31 6.24
CA ILE A 76 -12.55 -1.08 6.01
C ILE A 76 -13.99 -1.25 6.47
N MET A 77 -14.33 -0.71 7.65
CA MET A 77 -15.68 -0.75 8.21
C MET A 77 -16.68 0.04 7.35
N ALA A 78 -16.36 1.27 6.97
CA ALA A 78 -17.21 2.08 6.10
C ALA A 78 -17.52 1.37 4.77
N ARG A 79 -16.50 0.76 4.14
CA ARG A 79 -16.70 -0.04 2.93
C ARG A 79 -17.59 -1.27 3.20
N ALA A 80 -17.42 -1.94 4.34
CA ALA A 80 -18.25 -3.08 4.69
C ALA A 80 -19.72 -2.66 4.88
N GLU A 81 -19.96 -1.52 5.52
CA GLU A 81 -21.29 -0.93 5.69
C GLU A 81 -21.94 -0.62 4.34
N ASP A 82 -21.24 0.10 3.45
CA ASP A 82 -21.72 0.40 2.09
C ASP A 82 -22.16 -0.86 1.34
N ILE A 83 -21.34 -1.92 1.41
CA ILE A 83 -21.63 -3.22 0.77
C ILE A 83 -22.90 -3.84 1.35
N THR A 84 -23.07 -3.82 2.68
CA THR A 84 -24.24 -4.44 3.34
C THR A 84 -25.54 -3.67 3.11
N GLN A 85 -25.46 -2.37 2.84
CA GLN A 85 -26.62 -1.51 2.62
C GLN A 85 -26.97 -1.31 1.15
N GLY A 86 -26.11 -1.76 0.22
CA GLY A 86 -26.28 -1.50 -1.21
C GLY A 86 -26.06 -0.02 -1.56
N THR A 87 -25.26 0.70 -0.76
CA THR A 87 -24.94 2.11 -0.97
C THR A 87 -23.72 2.24 -1.89
N ASN A 88 -23.77 3.17 -2.84
CA ASN A 88 -22.59 3.49 -3.65
C ASN A 88 -21.54 4.20 -2.78
N PRO A 89 -20.25 3.84 -2.90
CA PRO A 89 -19.19 4.48 -2.11
C PRO A 89 -19.01 5.95 -2.48
N ASP A 90 -18.66 6.80 -1.51
CA ASP A 90 -18.26 8.18 -1.79
C ASP A 90 -16.93 8.18 -2.57
N PRO A 91 -16.88 8.71 -3.81
CA PRO A 91 -15.65 8.76 -4.60
C PRO A 91 -14.50 9.52 -3.93
N LYS A 92 -14.76 10.34 -2.91
CA LYS A 92 -13.71 11.00 -2.11
C LYS A 92 -12.88 10.03 -1.26
N ILE A 93 -13.37 8.80 -1.00
CA ILE A 93 -12.61 7.77 -0.28
C ILE A 93 -11.31 7.36 -1.02
N PHE A 94 -11.19 7.70 -2.31
CA PHE A 94 -10.02 7.47 -3.14
C PHE A 94 -9.02 8.64 -3.18
N GLN A 95 -9.18 9.69 -2.37
CA GLN A 95 -8.18 10.74 -2.23
C GLN A 95 -7.17 10.34 -1.14
N TRP A 96 -6.08 9.68 -1.56
CA TRP A 96 -5.05 9.12 -0.69
C TRP A 96 -4.05 10.16 -0.15
N LEU A 97 -4.09 11.41 -0.63
CA LEU A 97 -2.99 12.37 -0.50
C LEU A 97 -3.40 13.77 0.02
N ASN A 98 -4.59 13.89 0.61
CA ASN A 98 -4.99 15.12 1.32
C ASN A 98 -4.99 14.88 2.83
#